data_AF-A0A2S8PXX5-F1
#
_entry.id   AF-A0A2S8PXX5-F1
#
_cell.length_a   1.000
_cell.length_b   1.000
_cell.length_c   1.000
_cell.angle_alpha   90.00
_cell.angle_beta   90.00
_cell.angle_gamma   90.00
#
_symmetry.space_group_name_H-M   'P 1'
#
loop_
_entity.id
_entity.type
_entity.pdbx_description
1 polymer ?
#
loop_
_entity_poly.entity_id
_entity_poly.type
_entity_poly.pdbx_seq_one_letter_code
_entity_poly.pdbx_strand_id
1 'polypeptide(L)'
;MLNEYVKDHGRKTKNNAEDPKNREINSNSLELSSTRPAPPAPPAPPAPKLSPSLPQKRSPNNVVNNNPFKPKDEDVHFSKSGTVKSEDWEISKQINNYIGEDGLYKIYEEIKKVLKKEDIKPLAPIGVTVKGIIEEMKKADEKYGQYEYNDEDITSYPIAWTNPDNGKIYIGINSPEYSHLNNRGESELNLAKIISTIIHESLHASSHQHKGLQSQTDMEADNLNYDKYVTDYFAKEVYKKILPDKKYKYITNYSTKGLGGENKIWGGNIVEFMIQSKHVSLEEIRQAYAEGKPFNKLDGKLLEDWKKYAKLGKIPNLPNQN
;
A
#
# COMPACT_ATOMS: atom_id res chain seq x y z
N MET A 1 -4.91 -41.15 -34.98
CA MET A 1 -6.17 -41.92 -34.90
C MET A 1 -5.98 -42.91 -33.77
N LEU A 2 -6.41 -42.55 -32.55
CA LEU A 2 -7.75 -42.69 -31.94
C LEU A 2 -7.93 -44.07 -31.27
N ASN A 3 -8.22 -44.02 -29.97
CA ASN A 3 -9.17 -44.85 -29.19
C ASN A 3 -8.75 -44.72 -27.70
N GLU A 4 -9.32 -43.78 -26.95
CA GLU A 4 -10.60 -43.88 -26.23
C GLU A 4 -10.68 -45.09 -25.29
N TYR A 5 -10.60 -44.80 -23.98
CA TYR A 5 -11.19 -45.65 -22.94
C TYR A 5 -12.08 -44.78 -22.06
N VAL A 6 -13.37 -45.08 -22.19
CA VAL A 6 -14.51 -44.52 -21.47
C VAL A 6 -14.47 -44.97 -20.01
N LYS A 7 -14.68 -44.04 -19.08
CA LYS A 7 -15.16 -44.34 -17.72
C LYS A 7 -16.67 -44.09 -17.69
N ASP A 8 -17.42 -45.14 -17.39
CA ASP A 8 -18.79 -45.05 -16.91
C ASP A 8 -18.81 -45.46 -15.44
N HIS A 9 -19.54 -44.69 -14.62
CA HIS A 9 -20.55 -45.17 -13.69
C HIS A 9 -20.93 -44.06 -12.70
N GLY A 10 -22.25 -43.82 -12.60
CA GLY A 10 -22.83 -43.44 -11.30
C GLY A 10 -23.73 -42.21 -11.26
N ARG A 11 -24.76 -42.15 -12.10
CA ARG A 11 -25.92 -41.26 -11.96
C ARG A 11 -26.79 -41.69 -10.76
N LYS A 12 -27.33 -40.72 -10.01
CA LYS A 12 -28.70 -40.69 -9.43
C LYS A 12 -28.98 -39.24 -8.94
N THR A 13 -29.71 -38.41 -9.71
CA THR A 13 -31.18 -38.13 -9.64
C THR A 13 -31.57 -37.33 -8.37
N LYS A 14 -32.35 -36.23 -8.39
CA LYS A 14 -33.41 -35.79 -9.31
C LYS A 14 -33.95 -34.40 -8.89
N ASN A 15 -34.51 -33.66 -9.87
CA ASN A 15 -35.70 -32.78 -9.81
C ASN A 15 -35.52 -31.37 -9.19
N ASN A 16 -35.95 -30.24 -9.77
CA ASN A 16 -37.03 -29.98 -10.75
C ASN A 16 -36.63 -28.91 -11.78
N ALA A 17 -37.20 -29.06 -12.97
CA ALA A 17 -37.24 -28.07 -14.04
C ALA A 17 -38.57 -27.30 -13.97
N GLU A 18 -38.56 -26.02 -14.35
CA GLU A 18 -39.64 -25.39 -15.14
C GLU A 18 -39.10 -24.16 -15.88
N ASP A 19 -39.66 -23.95 -17.07
CA ASP A 19 -39.13 -23.31 -18.28
C ASP A 19 -39.31 -21.76 -18.30
N PRO A 20 -38.62 -21.02 -19.20
CA PRO A 20 -38.50 -19.55 -19.18
C PRO A 20 -39.55 -18.88 -20.08
N LYS A 21 -40.08 -17.73 -19.64
CA LYS A 21 -40.63 -16.64 -20.50
C LYS A 21 -41.18 -15.50 -19.64
N ASN A 22 -40.38 -14.45 -19.45
CA ASN A 22 -40.74 -13.08 -19.82
C ASN A 22 -39.61 -12.12 -19.41
N ARG A 23 -38.83 -11.73 -20.41
CA ARG A 23 -38.03 -10.50 -20.36
C ARG A 23 -38.99 -9.33 -20.59
N GLU A 24 -39.32 -8.62 -19.53
CA GLU A 24 -39.64 -7.19 -19.65
C GLU A 24 -38.45 -6.41 -19.13
N ILE A 25 -37.71 -5.83 -20.07
CA ILE A 25 -36.67 -4.85 -19.80
C ILE A 25 -37.41 -3.55 -19.49
N ASN A 26 -37.57 -3.23 -18.21
CA ASN A 26 -37.95 -1.88 -17.81
C ASN A 26 -36.66 -1.10 -17.53
N SER A 27 -36.16 -0.48 -18.60
CA SER A 27 -35.16 0.58 -18.54
C SER A 27 -35.81 1.79 -17.88
N ASN A 28 -35.47 2.09 -16.61
CA ASN A 28 -35.46 3.45 -16.04
C ASN A 28 -35.03 3.41 -14.56
N SER A 29 -33.72 3.57 -14.32
CA SER A 29 -33.17 4.36 -13.21
C SER A 29 -31.66 4.42 -13.36
N LEU A 30 -31.21 5.27 -14.28
CA LEU A 30 -29.91 5.91 -14.15
C LEU A 30 -30.15 7.12 -13.25
N GLU A 31 -29.97 6.95 -11.94
CA GLU A 31 -29.72 8.09 -11.07
C GLU A 31 -28.46 7.84 -10.23
N LEU A 32 -27.67 8.92 -10.17
CA LEU A 32 -26.37 9.09 -9.59
C LEU A 32 -26.20 8.45 -8.20
N SER A 33 -25.00 7.91 -7.93
CA SER A 33 -24.45 7.97 -6.57
C SER A 33 -22.93 7.87 -6.53
N SER A 34 -22.32 9.03 -6.24
CA SER A 34 -21.09 9.31 -5.49
C SER A 34 -19.83 8.46 -5.72
N THR A 35 -18.81 9.13 -6.26
CA THR A 35 -17.39 8.85 -6.03
C THR A 35 -17.08 8.81 -4.52
N ARG A 36 -16.91 7.62 -3.94
CA ARG A 36 -16.44 7.44 -2.56
C ARG A 36 -14.91 7.59 -2.48
N PRO A 37 -14.36 8.23 -1.43
CA PRO A 37 -12.92 8.26 -1.18
C PRO A 37 -12.39 6.85 -0.89
N ALA A 38 -11.10 6.63 -1.16
CA ALA A 38 -10.39 5.42 -0.76
C ALA A 38 -10.44 5.22 0.77
N PRO A 39 -10.42 3.96 1.26
CA PRO A 39 -10.40 3.67 2.70
C PRO A 39 -9.31 4.44 3.45
N PRO A 40 -9.59 4.91 4.66
CA PRO A 40 -8.58 5.50 5.53
C PRO A 40 -7.54 4.44 5.93
N ALA A 41 -6.28 4.86 6.02
CA ALA A 41 -5.25 4.06 6.69
C ALA A 41 -5.64 3.84 8.17
N PRO A 42 -5.32 2.69 8.78
CA PRO A 42 -5.61 2.46 10.20
C PRO A 42 -4.94 3.54 11.08
N PRO A 43 -5.60 4.02 12.16
CA PRO A 43 -5.07 5.08 12.99
C PRO A 43 -3.89 4.59 13.84
N ALA A 44 -2.91 5.46 14.05
CA ALA A 44 -1.69 5.17 14.82
C ALA A 44 -1.81 5.62 16.30
N PRO A 45 -0.98 5.06 17.21
CA PRO A 45 -1.00 5.36 18.65
C PRO A 45 -0.51 6.78 19.01
N PRO A 46 -0.77 7.27 20.23
CA PRO A 46 -0.32 8.59 20.68
C PRO A 46 1.21 8.70 20.72
N ALA A 47 1.72 9.85 20.30
CA ALA A 47 3.15 10.17 20.32
C ALA A 47 3.72 10.18 21.75
N PRO A 48 4.92 9.59 21.99
CA PRO A 48 5.68 9.87 23.20
C PRO A 48 6.05 11.36 23.26
N LYS A 49 5.83 12.00 24.40
CA LYS A 49 6.29 13.37 24.66
C LYS A 49 7.82 13.39 24.63
N LEU A 50 8.43 13.98 23.61
CA LEU A 50 9.85 14.30 23.57
C LEU A 50 10.04 15.79 23.27
N SER A 51 10.88 16.40 24.12
CA SER A 51 11.21 17.82 24.20
C SER A 51 11.81 18.37 22.89
N PRO A 52 11.66 19.67 22.61
CA PRO A 52 12.12 20.29 21.36
C PRO A 52 13.64 20.51 21.38
N SER A 53 14.34 19.98 20.38
CA SER A 53 15.65 20.49 19.96
C SER A 53 15.52 21.14 18.58
N LEU A 54 15.91 22.42 18.51
CA LEU A 54 15.84 23.29 17.33
C LEU A 54 16.95 22.92 16.31
N PRO A 55 16.67 22.87 15.00
CA PRO A 55 17.71 22.85 13.97
C PRO A 55 18.31 24.25 13.73
N GLN A 56 19.63 24.30 13.59
CA GLN A 56 20.39 25.50 13.24
C GLN A 56 20.13 25.97 11.81
N LYS A 57 19.86 27.26 11.66
CA LYS A 57 19.68 27.99 10.39
C LYS A 57 21.01 28.13 9.65
N ARG A 58 21.10 27.71 8.38
CA ARG A 58 22.17 28.12 7.46
C ARG A 58 21.62 29.07 6.39
N SER A 59 22.41 30.12 6.09
CA SER A 59 22.07 31.21 5.17
C SER A 59 22.31 30.86 3.70
N PRO A 60 21.55 31.47 2.75
CA PRO A 60 21.61 31.13 1.33
C PRO A 60 22.61 32.01 0.55
N ASN A 61 23.35 31.41 -0.39
CA ASN A 61 24.00 32.10 -1.51
C ASN A 61 23.31 31.70 -2.83
N ASN A 62 22.85 32.71 -3.57
CA ASN A 62 22.07 32.60 -4.80
C ASN A 62 22.94 32.26 -6.03
N VAL A 63 22.70 31.09 -6.63
CA VAL A 63 22.93 30.85 -8.07
C VAL A 63 21.78 29.97 -8.57
N VAL A 64 21.00 30.47 -9.53
CA VAL A 64 19.79 29.80 -10.07
C VAL A 64 20.20 28.85 -11.19
N ASN A 65 20.16 27.55 -10.92
CA ASN A 65 20.18 26.47 -11.89
C ASN A 65 18.93 25.63 -11.61
N ASN A 66 17.86 25.87 -12.38
CA ASN A 66 16.55 25.27 -12.12
C ASN A 66 16.52 23.83 -12.62
N ASN A 67 16.94 22.87 -11.79
CA ASN A 67 16.66 21.47 -12.10
C ASN A 67 15.21 21.15 -11.68
N PRO A 68 14.33 20.80 -12.65
CA PRO A 68 12.97 20.39 -12.31
C PRO A 68 13.00 19.08 -11.53
N PHE A 69 12.12 18.95 -10.54
CA PHE A 69 11.91 17.70 -9.82
C PHE A 69 11.53 16.58 -10.80
N LYS A 70 12.10 15.38 -10.61
CA LYS A 70 11.81 14.20 -11.43
C LYS A 70 11.13 13.13 -10.58
N PRO A 71 9.80 12.99 -10.61
CA PRO A 71 9.12 11.93 -9.87
C PRO A 71 9.47 10.54 -10.41
N LYS A 72 9.27 9.52 -9.59
CA LYS A 72 9.41 8.11 -9.95
C LYS A 72 8.04 7.44 -10.07
N ASP A 73 7.13 8.05 -10.82
CA ASP A 73 5.79 7.51 -11.10
C ASP A 73 5.80 6.35 -12.11
N GLU A 74 6.92 6.15 -12.81
CA GLU A 74 7.12 5.01 -13.72
C GLU A 74 6.77 3.68 -13.05
N ASP A 75 5.96 2.88 -13.74
CA ASP A 75 5.49 1.57 -13.32
C ASP A 75 4.71 1.54 -11.98
N VAL A 76 4.21 2.70 -11.52
CA VAL A 76 3.29 2.79 -10.37
C VAL A 76 1.85 2.92 -10.85
N HIS A 77 0.98 2.06 -10.34
CA HIS A 77 -0.45 2.10 -10.58
C HIS A 77 -1.22 2.24 -9.25
N PHE A 78 -2.20 3.14 -9.24
CA PHE A 78 -3.13 3.22 -8.11
C PHE A 78 -4.20 2.16 -8.24
N SER A 79 -4.45 1.45 -7.14
CA SER A 79 -5.62 0.57 -7.04
C SER A 79 -6.87 1.41 -7.27
N LYS A 80 -7.77 0.93 -8.13
CA LYS A 80 -9.17 1.38 -8.11
C LYS A 80 -9.83 0.58 -6.99
N SER A 81 -10.54 1.26 -6.10
CA SER A 81 -11.11 0.62 -4.91
C SER A 81 -11.89 -0.65 -5.27
N GLY A 82 -11.82 -1.65 -4.40
CA GLY A 82 -12.32 -3.01 -4.66
C GLY A 82 -13.82 -3.09 -4.97
N THR A 83 -14.21 -2.95 -6.24
CA THR A 83 -15.61 -3.05 -6.68
C THR A 83 -16.07 -4.48 -6.92
N VAL A 84 -15.21 -5.47 -6.68
CA VAL A 84 -15.44 -6.88 -7.01
C VAL A 84 -15.26 -7.72 -5.76
N LYS A 85 -16.25 -8.57 -5.45
CA LYS A 85 -16.14 -9.53 -4.35
C LYS A 85 -14.88 -10.38 -4.53
N SER A 86 -14.10 -10.49 -3.45
CA SER A 86 -12.96 -11.40 -3.39
C SER A 86 -13.38 -12.70 -2.68
N GLU A 87 -12.93 -13.83 -3.22
CA GLU A 87 -13.01 -15.12 -2.52
C GLU A 87 -11.82 -15.27 -1.59
N ASP A 88 -11.95 -16.06 -0.53
CA ASP A 88 -10.85 -16.37 0.36
C ASP A 88 -9.71 -17.07 -0.40
N TRP A 89 -8.48 -16.62 -0.18
CA TRP A 89 -7.29 -17.16 -0.84
C TRP A 89 -6.13 -17.39 0.14
N GLU A 90 -5.17 -18.22 -0.29
CA GLU A 90 -4.01 -18.58 0.53
C GLU A 90 -2.75 -17.82 0.12
N ILE A 91 -2.07 -17.20 1.08
CA ILE A 91 -0.85 -16.40 0.86
C ILE A 91 0.24 -17.20 0.14
N SER A 92 0.57 -18.39 0.64
CA SER A 92 1.61 -19.25 0.07
C SER A 92 1.33 -19.59 -1.40
N LYS A 93 0.06 -19.91 -1.72
CA LYS A 93 -0.38 -20.19 -3.10
C LYS A 93 -0.18 -18.98 -4.01
N GLN A 94 -0.58 -17.79 -3.59
CA GLN A 94 -0.45 -16.60 -4.44
C GLN A 94 0.99 -16.16 -4.63
N ILE A 95 1.82 -16.29 -3.59
CA ILE A 95 3.27 -16.04 -3.71
C ILE A 95 3.91 -17.02 -4.69
N ASN A 96 3.62 -18.31 -4.56
CA ASN A 96 4.15 -19.32 -5.46
C ASN A 96 3.67 -19.10 -6.91
N ASN A 97 2.41 -18.72 -7.10
CA ASN A 97 1.86 -18.42 -8.43
C ASN A 97 2.55 -17.22 -9.10
N TYR A 98 3.01 -16.24 -8.33
CA TYR A 98 3.50 -14.96 -8.89
C TYR A 98 5.03 -14.83 -8.90
N ILE A 99 5.72 -15.35 -7.89
CA ILE A 99 7.18 -15.22 -7.70
C ILE A 99 7.88 -16.59 -7.80
N GLY A 100 7.11 -17.68 -7.81
CA GLY A 100 7.60 -19.05 -7.77
C GLY A 100 7.89 -19.53 -6.35
N GLU A 101 8.42 -20.75 -6.27
CA GLU A 101 8.89 -21.35 -5.01
C GLU A 101 9.88 -20.41 -4.30
N ASP A 102 9.84 -20.44 -2.96
CA ASP A 102 10.62 -19.57 -2.06
C ASP A 102 10.36 -18.06 -2.22
N GLY A 103 9.23 -17.66 -2.81
CA GLY A 103 8.90 -16.24 -3.03
C GLY A 103 8.93 -15.38 -1.75
N LEU A 104 8.50 -15.91 -0.60
CA LEU A 104 8.61 -15.22 0.70
C LEU A 104 10.06 -14.97 1.10
N TYR A 105 10.92 -15.98 0.92
CA TYR A 105 12.34 -15.86 1.21
C TYR A 105 13.01 -14.82 0.31
N LYS A 106 12.66 -14.79 -0.99
CA LYS A 106 13.15 -13.77 -1.93
C LYS A 106 12.74 -12.36 -1.50
N ILE A 107 11.48 -12.15 -1.12
CA ILE A 107 11.00 -10.86 -0.59
C ILE A 107 11.83 -10.45 0.63
N TYR A 108 12.00 -11.35 1.59
CA TYR A 108 12.74 -11.12 2.81
C TYR A 108 14.21 -10.74 2.55
N GLU A 109 14.90 -11.47 1.68
CA GLU A 109 16.30 -11.19 1.33
C GLU A 109 16.46 -9.85 0.60
N GLU A 110 15.52 -9.49 -0.27
CA GLU A 110 15.54 -8.16 -0.91
C GLU A 110 15.23 -7.03 0.07
N ILE A 111 14.37 -7.25 1.07
CA ILE A 111 14.13 -6.28 2.14
C ILE A 111 15.43 -6.02 2.93
N LYS A 112 16.20 -7.05 3.30
CA LYS A 112 17.51 -6.86 3.97
C LYS A 112 18.44 -5.98 3.16
N LYS A 113 18.55 -6.24 1.86
CA LYS A 113 19.43 -5.48 0.94
C LYS A 113 18.97 -4.03 0.82
N VAL A 114 17.66 -3.80 0.62
CA VAL A 114 17.09 -2.46 0.48
C VAL A 114 17.23 -1.65 1.77
N LEU A 115 17.02 -2.28 2.92
CA LEU A 115 17.17 -1.66 4.25
C LEU A 115 18.62 -1.62 4.76
N LYS A 116 19.56 -2.31 4.10
CA LYS A 116 20.95 -2.55 4.57
C LYS A 116 20.99 -3.03 6.03
N LYS A 117 20.13 -3.98 6.35
CA LYS A 117 19.89 -4.45 7.73
C LYS A 117 19.86 -5.97 7.75
N GLU A 118 20.81 -6.58 8.47
CA GLU A 118 21.03 -8.04 8.51
C GLU A 118 20.18 -8.75 9.57
N ASP A 119 19.80 -8.05 10.65
CA ASP A 119 19.08 -8.60 11.80
C ASP A 119 17.56 -8.71 11.60
N ILE A 120 17.07 -8.53 10.37
CA ILE A 120 15.66 -8.72 10.03
C ILE A 120 15.32 -10.20 10.22
N LYS A 121 14.28 -10.50 10.99
CA LYS A 121 13.79 -11.87 11.20
C LYS A 121 12.99 -12.36 9.98
N PRO A 122 13.01 -13.66 9.67
CA PRO A 122 12.12 -14.22 8.64
C PRO A 122 10.67 -13.82 8.89
N LEU A 123 10.00 -13.44 7.80
CA LEU A 123 8.65 -12.90 7.83
C LEU A 123 7.63 -14.03 7.62
N ALA A 124 6.56 -14.03 8.40
CA ALA A 124 5.47 -14.99 8.29
C ALA A 124 4.11 -14.26 8.26
N PRO A 125 3.71 -13.72 7.09
CA PRO A 125 2.39 -13.11 6.94
C PRO A 125 1.28 -14.12 7.23
N ILE A 126 0.27 -13.69 7.99
CA ILE A 126 -0.87 -14.50 8.41
C ILE A 126 -2.09 -14.09 7.60
N GLY A 127 -2.72 -15.05 6.93
CA GLY A 127 -3.99 -14.83 6.23
C GLY A 127 -5.15 -14.83 7.23
N VAL A 128 -5.93 -13.76 7.22
CA VAL A 128 -7.17 -13.59 8.01
C VAL A 128 -8.23 -12.90 7.17
N THR A 129 -9.50 -12.96 7.55
CA THR A 129 -10.51 -12.11 6.92
C THR A 129 -10.28 -10.64 7.30
N VAL A 130 -10.86 -9.70 6.54
CA VAL A 130 -10.85 -8.27 6.90
C VAL A 130 -11.45 -8.05 8.29
N LYS A 131 -12.53 -8.77 8.63
CA LYS A 131 -13.07 -8.79 10.01
C LYS A 131 -12.02 -9.26 11.02
N GLY A 132 -11.28 -10.32 10.70
CA GLY A 132 -10.18 -10.82 11.53
C GLY A 132 -9.08 -9.78 11.76
N ILE A 133 -8.75 -8.94 10.77
CA ILE A 133 -7.82 -7.81 10.97
C ILE A 133 -8.35 -6.88 12.07
N ILE A 134 -9.62 -6.49 11.99
CA ILE A 134 -10.23 -5.59 12.98
C ILE A 134 -10.23 -6.21 14.38
N GLU A 135 -10.50 -7.51 14.49
CA GLU A 135 -10.43 -8.24 15.76
C GLU A 135 -9.00 -8.26 16.34
N GLU A 136 -7.98 -8.48 15.52
CA GLU A 136 -6.58 -8.46 15.95
C GLU A 136 -6.11 -7.05 16.33
N MET A 137 -6.58 -6.02 15.63
CA MET A 137 -6.34 -4.62 16.01
C MET A 137 -6.93 -4.32 17.39
N LYS A 138 -8.20 -4.71 17.64
CA LYS A 138 -8.87 -4.52 18.93
C LYS A 138 -8.16 -5.22 20.09
N LYS A 139 -7.60 -6.42 19.85
CA LYS A 139 -6.81 -7.14 20.87
C LYS A 139 -5.50 -6.43 21.21
N ALA A 140 -4.93 -5.70 20.26
CA ALA A 140 -3.64 -5.06 20.44
C ALA A 140 -3.73 -3.69 21.15
N ASP A 141 -4.78 -2.91 20.92
CA ASP A 141 -4.91 -1.57 21.49
C ASP A 141 -6.39 -1.18 21.66
N GLU A 142 -6.75 -0.70 22.85
CA GLU A 142 -8.11 -0.26 23.21
C GLU A 142 -8.62 0.84 22.29
N LYS A 143 -7.72 1.65 21.69
CA LYS A 143 -8.08 2.70 20.73
C LYS A 143 -8.71 2.16 19.45
N TYR A 144 -8.73 0.85 19.22
CA TYR A 144 -9.43 0.23 18.10
C TYR A 144 -10.80 -0.35 18.53
N GLY A 145 -11.15 -0.30 19.82
CA GLY A 145 -12.38 -0.86 20.36
C GLY A 145 -13.65 -0.34 19.66
N GLN A 146 -13.63 0.91 19.22
CA GLN A 146 -14.74 1.59 18.52
C GLN A 146 -14.92 1.17 17.05
N TYR A 147 -14.02 0.38 16.47
CA TYR A 147 -14.18 -0.06 15.08
C TYR A 147 -15.25 -1.14 14.97
N GLU A 148 -16.46 -0.77 14.54
CA GLU A 148 -17.49 -1.75 14.19
C GLU A 148 -17.28 -2.22 12.75
N TYR A 149 -17.22 -3.54 12.57
CA TYR A 149 -17.08 -4.15 11.24
C TYR A 149 -18.46 -4.27 10.58
N ASN A 150 -18.56 -3.84 9.32
CA ASN A 150 -19.75 -3.88 8.50
C ASN A 150 -19.42 -4.54 7.15
N ASP A 151 -20.09 -5.65 6.86
CA ASP A 151 -19.93 -6.40 5.61
C ASP A 151 -20.32 -5.58 4.36
N GLU A 152 -21.26 -4.64 4.49
CA GLU A 152 -21.72 -3.81 3.37
C GLU A 152 -20.68 -2.78 2.93
N ASP A 153 -19.69 -2.48 3.78
CA ASP A 153 -18.64 -1.49 3.52
C ASP A 153 -17.24 -2.06 3.74
N ILE A 154 -17.05 -3.32 3.34
CA ILE A 154 -15.77 -4.03 3.51
C ILE A 154 -14.57 -3.26 2.90
N THR A 155 -14.79 -2.45 1.86
CA THR A 155 -13.75 -1.64 1.21
C THR A 155 -13.29 -0.46 2.05
N SER A 156 -13.98 -0.11 3.13
CA SER A 156 -13.61 0.97 4.05
C SER A 156 -12.63 0.53 5.14
N TYR A 157 -12.33 -0.77 5.22
CA TYR A 157 -11.44 -1.33 6.24
C TYR A 157 -10.02 -1.60 5.72
N PRO A 158 -9.02 -1.65 6.61
CA PRO A 158 -7.66 -2.02 6.24
C PRO A 158 -7.61 -3.40 5.59
N ILE A 159 -6.94 -3.49 4.45
CA ILE A 159 -6.76 -4.74 3.71
C ILE A 159 -5.63 -5.60 4.26
N ALA A 160 -4.75 -4.98 5.05
CA ALA A 160 -3.66 -5.60 5.74
C ALA A 160 -3.28 -4.71 6.94
N TRP A 161 -2.61 -5.30 7.92
CA TRP A 161 -2.14 -4.59 9.10
C TRP A 161 -0.91 -5.29 9.69
N THR A 162 0.12 -4.49 9.97
CA THR A 162 1.26 -4.91 10.78
C THR A 162 1.09 -4.42 12.21
N ASN A 163 1.08 -5.35 13.15
CA ASN A 163 1.00 -5.02 14.57
C ASN A 163 2.30 -4.29 15.01
N PRO A 164 2.19 -3.06 15.51
CA PRO A 164 3.36 -2.23 15.81
C PRO A 164 4.14 -2.69 17.06
N ASP A 165 3.57 -3.56 17.89
CA ASP A 165 4.23 -3.99 19.13
C ASP A 165 4.97 -5.32 19.00
N ASN A 166 4.60 -6.16 18.03
CA ASN A 166 5.22 -7.48 17.84
C ASN A 166 5.61 -7.79 16.38
N GLY A 167 5.31 -6.91 15.43
CA GLY A 167 5.68 -7.06 14.03
C GLY A 167 4.91 -8.15 13.27
N LYS A 168 3.85 -8.74 13.86
CA LYS A 168 3.01 -9.71 13.15
C LYS A 168 2.26 -9.03 12.02
N ILE A 169 2.28 -9.67 10.85
CA ILE A 169 1.64 -9.18 9.63
C ILE A 169 0.35 -9.96 9.40
N TYR A 170 -0.76 -9.23 9.26
CA TYR A 170 -2.07 -9.79 8.96
C TYR A 170 -2.52 -9.30 7.57
N ILE A 171 -2.91 -10.24 6.70
CA ILE A 171 -3.38 -9.95 5.35
C ILE A 171 -4.84 -10.36 5.23
N GLY A 172 -5.68 -9.45 4.74
CA GLY A 172 -7.13 -9.59 4.60
C GLY A 172 -7.48 -10.40 3.37
N ILE A 173 -7.44 -11.73 3.46
CA ILE A 173 -7.52 -12.65 2.32
C ILE A 173 -8.87 -12.62 1.57
N ASN A 174 -9.85 -11.88 2.06
CA ASN A 174 -11.15 -11.72 1.42
C ASN A 174 -11.43 -10.24 1.05
N SER A 175 -10.41 -9.38 1.10
CA SER A 175 -10.57 -7.97 0.75
C SER A 175 -10.84 -7.80 -0.75
N PRO A 176 -11.92 -7.09 -1.16
CA PRO A 176 -12.21 -6.77 -2.56
C PRO A 176 -11.09 -6.03 -3.29
N GLU A 177 -10.20 -5.35 -2.57
CA GLU A 177 -9.03 -4.66 -3.13
C GLU A 177 -8.03 -5.62 -3.78
N TYR A 178 -8.09 -6.91 -3.46
CA TYR A 178 -7.29 -7.95 -4.07
C TYR A 178 -7.94 -8.59 -5.29
N SER A 179 -9.06 -8.06 -5.78
CA SER A 179 -9.77 -8.59 -6.94
C SER A 179 -10.03 -7.52 -8.01
N HIS A 180 -10.05 -7.95 -9.26
CA HIS A 180 -10.46 -7.14 -10.42
C HIS A 180 -11.32 -7.97 -11.38
N LEU A 181 -11.98 -7.31 -12.34
CA LEU A 181 -12.65 -8.02 -13.44
C LEU A 181 -11.65 -8.29 -14.56
N ASN A 182 -11.58 -9.54 -15.03
CA ASN A 182 -10.81 -9.90 -16.21
C ASN A 182 -11.53 -9.44 -17.50
N ASN A 183 -10.92 -9.68 -18.67
CA ASN A 183 -11.49 -9.31 -19.97
C ASN A 183 -12.82 -10.01 -20.33
N ARG A 184 -13.22 -11.04 -19.57
CA ARG A 184 -14.51 -11.74 -19.68
C ARG A 184 -15.54 -11.25 -18.67
N GLY A 185 -15.20 -10.27 -17.83
CA GLY A 185 -16.07 -9.76 -16.77
C GLY A 185 -16.16 -10.67 -15.54
N GLU A 186 -15.22 -11.60 -15.38
CA GLU A 186 -15.16 -12.51 -14.23
C GLU A 186 -14.21 -11.97 -13.16
N SER A 187 -14.51 -12.21 -11.89
CA SER A 187 -13.61 -11.85 -10.78
C SER A 187 -12.31 -12.65 -10.86
N GLU A 188 -11.18 -11.97 -10.74
CA GLU A 188 -9.84 -12.54 -10.72
C GLU A 188 -9.00 -11.85 -9.66
N LEU A 189 -8.09 -12.58 -9.01
CA LEU A 189 -7.17 -12.00 -8.04
C LEU A 189 -6.14 -11.09 -8.72
N ASN A 190 -5.97 -9.91 -8.13
CA ASN A 190 -4.91 -8.99 -8.46
C ASN A 190 -3.62 -9.37 -7.74
N LEU A 191 -2.88 -10.32 -8.31
CA LEU A 191 -1.64 -10.84 -7.73
C LEU A 191 -0.59 -9.75 -7.50
N ALA A 192 -0.46 -8.78 -8.40
CA ALA A 192 0.45 -7.64 -8.24
C ALA A 192 0.14 -6.83 -6.97
N LYS A 193 -1.15 -6.60 -6.70
CA LYS A 193 -1.63 -5.91 -5.50
C LYS A 193 -1.45 -6.72 -4.22
N ILE A 194 -1.67 -8.03 -4.27
CA ILE A 194 -1.40 -8.93 -3.14
C ILE A 194 0.08 -8.86 -2.77
N ILE A 195 0.97 -9.02 -3.76
CA ILE A 195 2.42 -9.04 -3.54
C ILE A 195 2.95 -7.69 -3.08
N SER A 196 2.52 -6.58 -3.70
CA SER A 196 2.93 -5.25 -3.24
C SER A 196 2.49 -4.98 -1.80
N THR A 197 1.30 -5.45 -1.41
CA THR A 197 0.82 -5.30 -0.03
C THR A 197 1.62 -6.14 0.95
N ILE A 198 1.94 -7.40 0.61
CA ILE A 198 2.79 -8.27 1.43
C ILE A 198 4.17 -7.63 1.64
N ILE A 199 4.78 -7.08 0.60
CA ILE A 199 6.08 -6.39 0.70
C ILE A 199 5.97 -5.15 1.58
N HIS A 200 4.92 -4.34 1.41
CA HIS A 200 4.71 -3.12 2.20
C HIS A 200 4.60 -3.42 3.69
N GLU A 201 3.75 -4.38 4.07
CA GLU A 201 3.59 -4.76 5.48
C GLU A 201 4.85 -5.45 6.03
N SER A 202 5.54 -6.23 5.19
CA SER A 202 6.84 -6.81 5.53
C SER A 202 7.90 -5.74 5.85
N LEU A 203 7.88 -4.62 5.14
CA LEU A 203 8.75 -3.49 5.43
C LEU A 203 8.37 -2.80 6.73
N HIS A 204 7.07 -2.64 7.04
CA HIS A 204 6.66 -2.16 8.36
C HIS A 204 7.19 -3.07 9.46
N ALA A 205 7.01 -4.39 9.33
CA ALA A 205 7.50 -5.36 10.30
C ALA A 205 9.04 -5.35 10.43
N SER A 206 9.75 -4.94 9.39
CA SER A 206 11.22 -4.88 9.38
C SER A 206 11.80 -3.53 9.87
N SER A 207 10.95 -2.50 9.97
CA SER A 207 11.31 -1.15 10.39
C SER A 207 11.66 -1.05 11.88
N HIS A 208 12.14 0.12 12.31
CA HIS A 208 12.49 0.34 13.72
C HIS A 208 11.30 0.08 14.64
N GLN A 209 11.42 -0.92 15.52
CA GLN A 209 10.37 -1.35 16.44
C GLN A 209 9.01 -1.58 15.77
N HIS A 210 8.99 -1.94 14.48
CA HIS A 210 7.78 -2.09 13.66
C HIS A 210 6.94 -0.79 13.50
N LYS A 211 7.51 0.34 13.92
CA LYS A 211 6.87 1.65 13.98
C LYS A 211 7.48 2.65 12.99
N GLY A 212 8.57 2.30 12.30
CA GLY A 212 9.18 3.10 11.23
C GLY A 212 9.22 4.60 11.54
N LEU A 213 8.43 5.37 10.79
CA LEU A 213 8.31 6.83 10.93
C LEU A 213 6.93 7.25 11.48
N GLN A 214 6.20 6.37 12.16
CA GLN A 214 4.87 6.65 12.73
C GLN A 214 4.89 7.87 13.66
N SER A 215 5.89 7.97 14.55
CA SER A 215 6.04 9.12 15.47
C SER A 215 6.33 10.44 14.74
N GLN A 216 6.78 10.36 13.48
CA GLN A 216 7.15 11.49 12.66
C GLN A 216 6.02 11.94 11.74
N THR A 217 4.96 11.14 11.64
CA THR A 217 3.83 11.40 10.78
C THR A 217 2.79 12.26 11.48
N ASP A 218 2.43 13.37 10.85
CA ASP A 218 1.25 14.14 11.22
C ASP A 218 0.09 13.72 10.31
N MET A 219 -0.88 13.00 10.89
CA MET A 219 -2.03 12.48 10.17
C MET A 219 -3.08 13.55 9.86
N GLU A 220 -3.04 14.69 10.55
CA GLU A 220 -3.91 15.85 10.30
C GLU A 220 -3.36 16.71 9.16
N ALA A 221 -2.06 16.59 8.88
CA ALA A 221 -1.43 17.30 7.78
C ALA A 221 -1.59 16.54 6.46
N ASP A 222 -2.41 17.13 5.57
CA ASP A 222 -2.58 16.67 4.20
C ASP A 222 -1.24 16.33 3.53
N ASN A 223 -1.16 15.12 2.95
CA ASN A 223 -0.06 14.67 2.12
C ASN A 223 1.31 14.56 2.84
N LEU A 224 1.35 14.36 4.17
CA LEU A 224 2.59 14.19 4.95
C LEU A 224 2.69 12.88 5.73
N ASN A 225 2.09 11.80 5.22
CA ASN A 225 2.20 10.49 5.84
C ASN A 225 3.57 9.84 5.59
N TYR A 226 4.60 10.31 6.30
CA TYR A 226 5.98 9.83 6.16
C TYR A 226 6.09 8.33 6.37
N ASP A 227 5.38 7.77 7.36
CA ASP A 227 5.41 6.33 7.62
C ASP A 227 4.95 5.54 6.40
N LYS A 228 3.76 5.84 5.87
CA LYS A 228 3.24 5.12 4.70
C LYS A 228 4.01 5.42 3.43
N TYR A 229 4.39 6.67 3.18
CA TYR A 229 5.04 7.06 1.94
C TYR A 229 6.50 6.56 1.85
N VAL A 230 7.25 6.58 2.95
CA VAL A 230 8.61 6.02 2.98
C VAL A 230 8.56 4.49 2.92
N THR A 231 7.63 3.85 3.61
CA THR A 231 7.41 2.40 3.49
C THR A 231 7.09 2.02 2.05
N ASP A 232 6.19 2.76 1.40
CA ASP A 232 5.78 2.46 0.03
C ASP A 232 6.90 2.71 -1.00
N TYR A 233 7.76 3.69 -0.74
CA TYR A 233 8.98 3.91 -1.52
C TYR A 233 9.89 2.67 -1.49
N PHE A 234 10.23 2.18 -0.30
CA PHE A 234 11.07 0.98 -0.18
C PHE A 234 10.36 -0.27 -0.71
N ALA A 235 9.03 -0.34 -0.59
CA ALA A 235 8.24 -1.46 -1.10
C ALA A 235 8.31 -1.53 -2.63
N LYS A 236 8.24 -0.39 -3.31
CA LYS A 236 8.47 -0.32 -4.76
C LYS A 236 9.89 -0.77 -5.13
N GLU A 237 10.91 -0.34 -4.38
CA GLU A 237 12.30 -0.75 -4.65
C GLU A 237 12.50 -2.26 -4.49
N VAL A 238 11.93 -2.88 -3.45
CA VAL A 238 11.93 -4.35 -3.29
C VAL A 238 11.15 -5.02 -4.42
N TYR A 239 9.96 -4.53 -4.75
CA TYR A 239 9.11 -5.08 -5.81
C TYR A 239 9.84 -5.14 -7.15
N LYS A 240 10.57 -4.07 -7.52
CA LYS A 240 11.36 -4.02 -8.76
C LYS A 240 12.53 -5.00 -8.78
N LYS A 241 13.05 -5.41 -7.62
CA LYS A 241 14.13 -6.41 -7.52
C LYS A 241 13.62 -7.83 -7.66
N ILE A 242 12.47 -8.13 -7.07
CA ILE A 242 11.85 -9.46 -7.17
C ILE A 242 11.18 -9.70 -8.53
N LEU A 243 10.72 -8.64 -9.20
CA LEU A 243 9.99 -8.69 -10.46
C LEU A 243 10.55 -7.64 -11.44
N PRO A 244 11.73 -7.88 -12.03
CA PRO A 244 12.41 -6.89 -12.87
C PRO A 244 11.78 -6.68 -14.25
N ASP A 245 10.83 -7.53 -14.67
CA ASP A 245 10.12 -7.36 -15.95
C ASP A 245 9.07 -6.24 -15.84
N LYS A 246 9.17 -5.24 -16.73
CA LYS A 246 8.27 -4.07 -16.83
C LYS A 246 6.80 -4.43 -17.12
N LYS A 247 6.50 -5.68 -17.47
CA LYS A 247 5.11 -6.16 -17.56
C LYS A 247 4.39 -6.08 -16.21
N TYR A 248 5.11 -6.22 -15.10
CA TYR A 248 4.54 -6.24 -13.76
C TYR A 248 4.68 -4.87 -13.10
N LYS A 249 3.54 -4.18 -12.99
CA LYS A 249 3.48 -2.84 -12.39
C LYS A 249 3.31 -2.92 -10.88
N TYR A 250 3.93 -1.99 -10.16
CA TYR A 250 3.74 -1.85 -8.72
C TYR A 250 2.36 -1.23 -8.44
N ILE A 251 1.50 -1.94 -7.70
CA ILE A 251 0.16 -1.46 -7.38
C ILE A 251 0.08 -1.00 -5.93
N THR A 252 -0.37 0.23 -5.70
CA THR A 252 -0.38 0.83 -4.36
C THR A 252 -1.68 1.60 -4.09
N ASN A 253 -2.01 1.75 -2.80
CA ASN A 253 -3.09 2.63 -2.33
C ASN A 253 -2.53 3.97 -1.82
N TYR A 254 -1.20 4.09 -1.71
CA TYR A 254 -0.53 5.20 -1.07
C TYR A 254 -0.25 6.32 -2.08
N SER A 255 -1.26 7.16 -2.23
CA SER A 255 -1.24 8.34 -3.09
C SER A 255 -1.57 9.59 -2.29
N THR A 256 -1.10 10.73 -2.78
CA THR A 256 -1.51 12.03 -2.26
C THR A 256 -2.93 12.35 -2.70
N LYS A 257 -3.58 13.27 -1.98
CA LYS A 257 -4.92 13.77 -2.27
C LYS A 257 -4.86 15.13 -2.99
N GLY A 258 -5.60 15.22 -4.09
CA GLY A 258 -5.77 16.41 -4.91
C GLY A 258 -6.76 17.43 -4.31
N LEU A 259 -7.16 18.41 -5.11
CA LEU A 259 -8.11 19.45 -4.69
C LEU A 259 -9.53 18.91 -4.46
N GLY A 260 -9.91 17.80 -5.09
CA GLY A 260 -11.22 17.15 -4.95
C GLY A 260 -11.18 15.88 -4.09
N GLY A 261 -10.09 15.62 -3.36
CA GLY A 261 -9.92 14.40 -2.55
C GLY A 261 -9.58 13.14 -3.35
N GLU A 262 -9.39 13.25 -4.66
CA GLU A 262 -8.96 12.17 -5.53
C GLU A 262 -7.46 11.86 -5.37
N ASN A 263 -7.07 10.62 -5.70
CA ASN A 263 -5.67 10.22 -5.76
C ASN A 263 -4.94 11.06 -6.83
N LYS A 264 -3.84 11.74 -6.45
CA LYS A 264 -3.19 12.72 -7.31
C LYS A 264 -1.83 12.30 -7.84
N ILE A 265 -0.88 12.02 -6.96
CA ILE A 265 0.44 11.48 -7.31
C ILE A 265 0.81 10.36 -6.33
N TRP A 266 1.86 9.61 -6.64
CA TRP A 266 2.33 8.57 -5.74
C TRP A 266 2.95 9.20 -4.49
N GLY A 267 2.55 8.73 -3.30
CA GLY A 267 3.03 9.26 -2.04
C GLY A 267 4.54 9.09 -1.84
N GLY A 268 5.10 7.97 -2.32
CA GLY A 268 6.54 7.68 -2.24
C GLY A 268 7.44 8.70 -2.95
N ASN A 269 6.89 9.57 -3.82
CA ASN A 269 7.64 10.69 -4.40
C ASN A 269 8.14 11.69 -3.35
N ILE A 270 7.64 11.67 -2.11
CA ILE A 270 8.18 12.52 -1.03
C ILE A 270 9.65 12.22 -0.77
N VAL A 271 10.06 10.95 -0.88
CA VAL A 271 11.46 10.52 -0.72
C VAL A 271 12.32 11.10 -1.83
N GLU A 272 11.87 10.99 -3.08
CA GLU A 272 12.57 11.58 -4.22
C GLU A 272 12.64 13.10 -4.13
N PHE A 273 11.56 13.75 -3.67
CA PHE A 273 11.52 15.18 -3.49
C PHE A 273 12.58 15.62 -2.48
N MET A 274 12.62 14.96 -1.31
CA MET A 274 13.60 15.22 -0.25
C MET A 274 15.06 15.00 -0.71
N ILE A 275 15.31 13.96 -1.50
CA ILE A 275 16.65 13.65 -2.04
C ILE A 275 17.07 14.68 -3.09
N GLN A 276 16.22 14.94 -4.08
CA GLN A 276 16.55 15.81 -5.20
C GLN A 276 16.62 17.28 -4.76
N SER A 277 15.91 17.66 -3.70
CA SER A 277 16.05 18.97 -3.06
C SER A 277 17.27 19.06 -2.12
N LYS A 278 18.08 17.99 -2.02
CA LYS A 278 19.22 17.85 -1.10
C LYS A 278 18.86 18.08 0.38
N HIS A 279 17.60 17.88 0.76
CA HIS A 279 17.13 18.05 2.14
C HIS A 279 17.68 16.96 3.04
N VAL A 280 17.68 15.73 2.53
CA VAL A 280 18.26 14.54 3.15
C VAL A 280 18.77 13.59 2.08
N SER A 281 19.70 12.72 2.44
CA SER A 281 20.12 11.59 1.62
C SER A 281 19.19 10.39 1.80
N LEU A 282 19.22 9.47 0.82
CA LEU A 282 18.51 8.19 0.94
C LEU A 282 19.01 7.36 2.14
N GLU A 283 20.30 7.48 2.50
CA GLU A 283 20.88 6.80 3.66
C GLU A 283 20.25 7.29 4.96
N GLU A 284 20.12 8.61 5.13
CA GLU A 284 19.48 9.20 6.32
C GLU A 284 18.01 8.78 6.46
N ILE A 285 17.25 8.79 5.36
CA ILE A 285 15.86 8.31 5.35
C ILE A 285 15.80 6.84 5.77
N ARG A 286 16.69 6.01 5.21
CA ARG A 286 16.73 4.57 5.52
C ARG A 286 17.10 4.31 6.97
N GLN A 287 18.12 4.98 7.50
CA GLN A 287 18.54 4.83 8.90
C GLN A 287 17.44 5.32 9.86
N ALA A 288 16.78 6.43 9.55
CA ALA A 288 15.63 6.87 10.33
C ALA A 288 14.51 5.83 10.34
N TYR A 289 14.18 5.28 9.17
CA TYR A 289 13.12 4.27 9.01
C TYR A 289 13.46 2.92 9.65
N ALA A 290 14.66 2.37 9.40
CA ALA A 290 15.04 1.01 9.78
C ALA A 290 15.64 0.90 11.18
N GLU A 291 16.29 1.97 11.66
CA GLU A 291 17.04 2.00 12.92
C GLU A 291 16.51 3.01 13.94
N GLY A 292 15.60 3.91 13.55
CA GLY A 292 15.04 4.92 14.45
C GLY A 292 15.97 6.11 14.68
N LYS A 293 16.92 6.37 13.77
CA LYS A 293 17.73 7.59 13.80
C LYS A 293 16.84 8.84 13.63
N PRO A 294 17.29 10.03 14.05
CA PRO A 294 16.53 11.27 13.86
C PRO A 294 16.13 11.48 12.40
N PHE A 295 14.86 11.80 12.17
CA PHE A 295 14.31 12.06 10.84
C PHE A 295 14.16 13.57 10.62
N ASN A 296 14.82 14.10 9.59
CA ASN A 296 14.71 15.51 9.24
C ASN A 296 13.48 15.75 8.34
N LYS A 297 12.35 16.12 8.96
CA LYS A 297 11.10 16.40 8.25
C LYS A 297 11.26 17.60 7.30
N LEU A 298 10.40 17.68 6.29
CA LEU A 298 10.31 18.88 5.45
C LEU A 298 9.78 20.04 6.31
N ASP A 299 10.38 21.21 6.15
CA ASP A 299 9.94 22.45 6.79
C ASP A 299 9.99 23.63 5.81
N GLY A 300 9.50 24.78 6.27
CA GLY A 300 9.56 26.05 5.56
C GLY A 300 9.12 25.97 4.09
N LYS A 301 9.95 26.48 3.19
CA LYS A 301 9.63 26.53 1.75
C LYS A 301 9.53 25.14 1.11
N LEU A 302 10.37 24.19 1.51
CA LEU A 302 10.38 22.86 0.92
C LEU A 302 9.10 22.09 1.25
N LEU A 303 8.59 22.27 2.47
CA LEU A 303 7.29 21.72 2.87
C LEU A 303 6.15 22.27 2.01
N GLU A 304 6.13 23.58 1.79
CA GLU A 304 5.08 24.22 0.98
C GLU A 304 5.18 23.84 -0.50
N ASP A 305 6.40 23.71 -1.04
CA ASP A 305 6.63 23.22 -2.40
C ASP A 305 6.15 21.76 -2.55
N TRP A 306 6.44 20.90 -1.57
CA TRP A 306 5.94 19.52 -1.55
C TRP A 306 4.41 19.49 -1.50
N LYS A 307 3.77 20.21 -0.57
CA LYS A 307 2.29 20.25 -0.46
C LYS A 307 1.64 20.70 -1.75
N LYS A 308 2.21 21.73 -2.41
CA LYS A 308 1.75 22.22 -3.70
C LYS A 308 1.88 21.16 -4.79
N TYR A 309 3.02 20.48 -4.87
CA TYR A 309 3.23 19.38 -5.82
C TYR A 309 2.27 18.22 -5.54
N ALA A 310 2.18 17.77 -4.29
CA ALA A 310 1.30 16.69 -3.85
C ALA A 310 -0.18 16.94 -4.19
N LYS A 311 -0.63 18.19 -4.09
CA LYS A 311 -2.02 18.59 -4.35
C LYS A 311 -2.31 18.86 -5.83
N LEU A 312 -1.36 19.45 -6.56
CA LEU A 312 -1.58 19.90 -7.93
C LEU A 312 -0.99 18.95 -8.99
N GLY A 313 -0.08 18.06 -8.63
CA GLY A 313 0.72 17.25 -9.55
C GLY A 313 1.65 18.06 -10.46
N LYS A 314 1.82 19.37 -10.19
CA LYS A 314 2.64 20.27 -11.00
C LYS A 314 4.09 20.19 -10.56
N ILE A 315 4.96 19.70 -11.43
CA ILE A 315 6.39 19.54 -11.17
C ILE A 315 6.98 20.86 -10.64
N PRO A 316 7.49 20.88 -9.39
CA PRO A 316 8.11 22.06 -8.83
C PRO A 316 9.53 22.24 -9.38
N ASN A 317 9.98 23.50 -9.43
CA ASN A 317 11.39 23.80 -9.52
C ASN A 317 11.99 23.64 -8.13
N LEU A 318 13.01 22.79 -8.00
CA LEU A 318 13.66 22.60 -6.72
C LEU A 318 14.61 23.77 -6.43
N PRO A 319 14.63 24.29 -5.18
CA PRO A 319 15.57 25.35 -4.83
C PRO A 319 17.01 24.84 -4.92
N ASN A 320 17.89 25.63 -5.53
CA ASN A 320 19.31 25.42 -5.40
C ASN A 320 19.75 25.79 -4.00
N GLN A 321 20.40 24.85 -3.31
CA GLN A 321 21.29 25.18 -2.22
C GLN A 321 22.68 24.67 -2.61
N ASN A 322 23.58 25.64 -2.79
CA ASN A 322 25.02 25.41 -2.87
C ASN A 322 25.53 25.01 -1.49
#